data_AF-A0A7X2PMS9-F1
#
_entry.id   AF-A0A7X2PMS9-F1
#
_cell.length_a   1.000
_cell.length_b   1.000
_cell.length_c   1.000
_cell.angle_alpha   90.00
_cell.angle_beta   90.00
_cell.angle_gamma   90.00
#
_symmetry.space_group_name_H-M   'P 1'
#
loop_
_entity.id
_entity.type
_entity.pdbx_description
1 polymer ?
#
loop_
_entity_poly.entity_id
_entity_poly.type
_entity_poly.pdbx_seq_one_letter_code
_entity_poly.pdbx_strand_id
1 'polypeptide(L)'
;MAFQLAPVDSAENRKLRDLRDRLAKHLELRKPDHDKYEFHISMAYLTQWMTPSQTRTLASTGEECLARVKKAGVLELDAPEFCIFQNMFGFAKQFPLRRISSR
;
A
#
# COMPACT_ATOMS: atom_id res chain seq x y z
N MET A 1 0.30 -10.47 -7.47
CA MET A 1 -0.51 -10.73 -6.27
C MET A 1 -0.27 -9.60 -5.28
N ALA A 2 -1.34 -9.03 -4.73
CA ALA A 2 -1.28 -8.04 -3.67
C ALA A 2 -2.46 -8.24 -2.72
N PHE A 3 -2.31 -7.86 -1.46
CA PHE A 3 -3.42 -7.79 -0.52
C PHE A 3 -3.92 -6.36 -0.44
N GLN A 4 -5.22 -6.19 -0.70
CA GLN A 4 -5.89 -4.90 -0.52
C GLN A 4 -6.07 -4.63 0.97
N LEU A 5 -5.79 -3.39 1.37
CA LEU A 5 -5.93 -2.89 2.71
C LEU A 5 -7.02 -1.82 2.75
N ALA A 6 -7.84 -1.89 3.79
CA ALA A 6 -8.77 -0.84 4.14
C ALA A 6 -8.30 -0.16 5.43
N PRO A 7 -8.46 1.16 5.56
CA PRO A 7 -8.27 1.83 6.84
C PRO A 7 -9.22 1.22 7.89
N VAL A 8 -8.75 1.10 9.14
CA VAL A 8 -9.53 0.49 10.23
C VAL A 8 -10.81 1.26 10.54
N ASP A 9 -10.79 2.58 10.36
CA ASP A 9 -11.95 3.46 10.53
C ASP A 9 -11.87 4.72 9.65
N SER A 10 -12.86 5.61 9.81
CA SER A 10 -12.95 6.87 9.06
C SER A 10 -11.89 7.90 9.46
N ALA A 11 -11.40 7.86 10.70
CA ALA A 11 -10.35 8.75 11.19
C ALA A 11 -9.02 8.39 10.55
N GLU A 12 -8.69 7.10 10.49
CA GLU A 12 -7.49 6.59 9.86
C GLU A 12 -7.52 6.81 8.34
N ASN A 13 -8.67 6.60 7.69
CA ASN A 13 -8.83 6.97 6.28
C ASN A 13 -8.53 8.45 6.05
N ARG A 14 -9.04 9.35 6.90
CA ARG A 14 -8.78 10.79 6.78
C ARG A 14 -7.30 11.13 6.93
N LYS A 15 -6.60 10.51 7.89
CA LYS A 15 -5.15 10.71 8.08
C LYS A 15 -4.36 10.28 6.84
N LEU A 16 -4.66 9.11 6.30
CA LEU A 16 -3.96 8.57 5.12
C LEU A 16 -4.22 9.42 3.86
N ARG A 17 -5.46 9.91 3.67
CA ARG A 17 -5.82 10.78 2.53
C ARG A 17 -5.17 12.16 2.66
N ASP A 18 -5.19 12.79 3.84
CA ASP A 18 -4.51 14.07 4.10
C ASP A 18 -3.01 13.97 3.81
N LEU A 19 -2.36 12.88 4.25
CA LEU A 19 -0.96 12.65 3.93
C LEU A 19 -0.72 12.59 2.42
N ARG A 20 -1.55 11.85 1.68
CA ARG A 20 -1.45 11.74 0.22
C ARG A 20 -1.64 13.09 -0.46
N ASP A 21 -2.64 13.88 -0.05
CA ASP A 21 -2.87 15.22 -0.62
C ASP A 21 -1.67 16.15 -0.41
N ARG A 22 -1.09 16.13 0.79
CA ARG A 22 0.13 16.89 1.10
C ARG A 22 1.32 16.44 0.26
N LEU A 23 1.53 15.13 0.12
CA LEU A 23 2.59 14.58 -0.73
C LEU A 23 2.40 14.97 -2.19
N ALA A 24 1.17 14.87 -2.72
CA ALA A 24 0.87 15.25 -4.09
C ALA A 24 1.16 16.74 -4.36
N LYS A 25 0.88 17.61 -3.39
CA LYS A 25 1.23 19.04 -3.48
C LYS A 25 2.74 19.26 -3.46
N HIS A 26 3.47 18.60 -2.56
CA HIS A 26 4.92 18.81 -2.42
C HIS A 26 5.74 18.18 -3.55
N LEU A 27 5.29 17.05 -4.09
CA LEU A 27 5.95 16.33 -5.18
C LEU A 27 5.44 16.75 -6.56
N GLU A 28 4.46 17.66 -6.61
CA GLU A 28 3.74 18.06 -7.83
C GLU A 28 3.25 16.86 -8.66
N LEU A 29 2.85 15.79 -7.95
CA LEU A 29 2.49 14.51 -8.53
C LEU A 29 1.11 14.08 -8.03
N ARG A 30 0.09 14.21 -8.89
CA ARG A 30 -1.26 13.74 -8.63
C ARG A 30 -1.72 12.81 -9.74
N LYS A 31 -1.97 11.54 -9.40
CA LYS A 31 -2.50 10.56 -10.36
C LYS A 31 -4.02 10.76 -10.58
N PRO A 32 -4.59 10.36 -11.73
CA PRO A 32 -6.03 10.46 -11.99
C PRO A 32 -6.91 9.76 -10.96
N ASP A 33 -6.42 8.69 -10.34
CA ASP A 33 -7.11 7.88 -9.35
C ASP A 33 -6.80 8.30 -7.90
N HIS A 34 -6.19 9.47 -7.68
CA HIS A 34 -5.67 9.89 -6.38
C HIS A 34 -6.68 9.75 -5.23
N ASP A 35 -7.92 10.20 -5.46
CA ASP A 35 -8.99 10.21 -4.46
C ASP A 35 -9.61 8.81 -4.24
N LYS A 36 -9.46 7.91 -5.21
CA LYS A 36 -9.99 6.54 -5.21
C LYS A 36 -8.92 5.48 -4.97
N TYR A 37 -7.68 5.89 -4.67
CA TYR A 37 -6.55 4.97 -4.53
C TYR A 37 -6.83 3.87 -3.50
N GLU A 38 -6.60 2.63 -3.90
CA GLU A 38 -6.70 1.44 -3.06
C GLU A 38 -5.33 1.10 -2.48
N PHE A 39 -5.24 1.06 -1.15
CA PHE A 39 -4.01 0.71 -0.45
C PHE A 39 -3.76 -0.78 -0.56
N HIS A 40 -2.51 -1.18 -0.76
CA HIS A 40 -2.17 -2.60 -0.88
C HIS A 40 -0.75 -2.90 -0.41
N ILE A 41 -0.52 -4.16 -0.07
CA ILE A 41 0.83 -4.74 0.09
C ILE A 41 1.07 -5.67 -1.09
N SER A 42 2.09 -5.35 -1.89
CA SER A 42 2.54 -6.21 -2.98
C SER A 42 3.19 -7.48 -2.42
N MET A 43 2.73 -8.63 -2.88
CA MET A 43 3.27 -9.94 -2.49
C MET A 43 4.12 -10.57 -3.60
N ALA A 44 3.72 -10.36 -4.86
CA ALA A 44 4.43 -10.86 -6.03
C ALA A 44 4.03 -10.09 -7.29
N TYR A 45 4.91 -10.06 -8.28
CA TYR A 45 4.66 -9.49 -9.60
C TYR A 45 4.54 -10.60 -10.65
N LEU A 46 3.61 -10.44 -11.59
CA LEU A 46 3.51 -11.32 -12.74
C LEU A 46 4.56 -10.88 -13.77
N THR A 47 5.44 -11.80 -14.16
CA THR A 47 6.48 -11.56 -15.18
C THR A 47 6.07 -12.05 -16.56
N GLN A 48 5.01 -12.84 -16.64
CA GLN A 48 4.47 -13.40 -17.87
C GLN A 48 2.95 -13.56 -17.77
N TRP A 49 2.29 -13.63 -18.91
CA TRP A 49 0.86 -13.92 -18.98
C TRP A 49 0.56 -15.32 -18.45
N MET A 50 -0.58 -15.45 -17.77
CA MET A 50 -1.05 -16.72 -17.23
C MET A 50 -2.13 -17.32 -18.13
N THR A 51 -2.10 -18.64 -18.27
CA THR A 51 -3.22 -19.40 -18.81
C THR A 51 -4.44 -19.27 -17.88
N PRO A 52 -5.66 -19.50 -18.39
CA PRO A 52 -6.87 -19.45 -17.55
C PRO A 52 -6.81 -20.38 -16.32
N SER A 53 -6.16 -21.55 -16.43
CA SER A 53 -5.99 -22.46 -15.28
C SER A 53 -5.06 -21.87 -14.22
N GLN A 54 -3.91 -21.32 -14.63
CA GLN A 54 -2.96 -20.66 -13.72
C GLN A 54 -3.60 -19.45 -13.02
N THR A 55 -4.40 -18.65 -13.72
CA THR A 55 -5.14 -17.53 -13.12
C THR A 55 -6.10 -18.01 -12.03
N ARG A 56 -6.84 -19.11 -12.27
CA ARG A 56 -7.72 -19.70 -11.27
C ARG A 56 -6.95 -20.21 -10.05
N THR A 57 -5.84 -20.91 -10.27
CA THR A 57 -4.98 -21.40 -9.18
C THR A 57 -4.40 -20.26 -8.34
N LEU A 58 -3.94 -19.18 -8.99
CA LEU A 58 -3.44 -18.01 -8.28
C LEU A 58 -4.55 -17.33 -7.46
N ALA A 59 -5.76 -17.21 -8.02
CA ALA A 59 -6.90 -16.64 -7.31
C ALA A 59 -7.26 -17.47 -6.07
N SER A 60 -7.42 -18.79 -6.20
CA SER A 60 -7.76 -19.66 -5.06
C SER A 60 -6.68 -19.65 -3.98
N THR A 61 -5.40 -19.69 -4.37
CA THR A 61 -4.27 -19.60 -3.44
C THR A 61 -4.25 -18.23 -2.73
N GLY A 62 -4.52 -17.16 -3.47
CA GLY A 62 -4.61 -15.81 -2.93
C GLY A 62 -5.72 -15.67 -1.89
N GLU A 63 -6.90 -16.24 -2.16
CA GLU A 63 -8.03 -16.26 -1.22
C GLU A 63 -7.70 -17.01 0.07
N GLU A 64 -7.09 -18.19 -0.04
CA GLU A 64 -6.65 -18.97 1.13
C GLU A 64 -5.62 -18.21 1.99
N CYS A 65 -4.63 -17.59 1.35
CA CYS A 65 -3.64 -16.77 2.05
C CYS A 65 -4.28 -15.56 2.72
N LEU A 66 -5.18 -14.86 2.02
CA LEU A 66 -5.92 -13.73 2.59
C LEU A 66 -6.76 -14.15 3.79
N ALA A 67 -7.43 -15.31 3.73
CA ALA A 67 -8.20 -15.85 4.85
C ALA A 67 -7.33 -16.14 6.09
N ARG A 68 -6.08 -16.59 5.89
CA ARG A 68 -5.11 -16.77 6.98
C ARG A 68 -4.66 -15.43 7.56
N VAL A 69 -4.30 -14.46 6.71
CA VAL A 69 -3.82 -13.14 7.13
C VAL A 69 -4.91 -12.36 7.88
N LYS A 70 -6.17 -12.43 7.45
CA LYS A 70 -7.29 -11.76 8.12
C LYS A 70 -7.45 -12.16 9.60
N LYS A 71 -6.99 -13.35 10.00
CA LYS A 71 -7.03 -13.80 11.40
C LYS A 71 -6.07 -13.03 12.30
N ALA A 72 -5.06 -12.36 11.74
CA ALA A 72 -4.16 -11.50 12.50
C ALA A 72 -4.82 -10.17 12.94
N GLY A 73 -5.98 -9.83 12.39
CA GLY A 73 -6.71 -8.61 12.75
C GLY A 73 -6.15 -7.35 12.08
N VAL A 74 -6.06 -6.27 12.86
CA VAL A 74 -5.57 -4.97 12.38
C VAL A 74 -4.06 -5.00 12.23
N LEU A 75 -3.57 -4.52 11.09
CA LEU A 75 -2.14 -4.37 10.83
C LEU A 75 -1.66 -3.03 11.41
N GLU A 76 -0.93 -3.10 12.51
CA GLU A 76 -0.25 -1.94 13.08
C GLU A 76 1.05 -1.65 12.32
N LEU A 77 1.22 -0.40 11.89
CA LEU A 77 2.40 0.08 11.16
C LEU A 77 2.99 1.31 11.85
N ASP A 78 4.29 1.48 11.73
CA ASP A 78 4.98 2.69 12.16
C ASP A 78 4.59 3.90 11.30
N ALA A 79 4.98 5.09 11.76
CA ALA A 79 4.80 6.32 10.99
C ALA A 79 5.41 6.19 9.58
N PRO A 80 4.76 6.72 8.53
CA PRO A 80 5.29 6.68 7.18
C PRO A 80 6.68 7.31 7.06
N GLU A 81 7.54 6.70 6.25
CA GLU A 81 8.93 7.13 6.06
C GLU A 81 9.20 7.42 4.57
N PHE A 82 10.05 8.41 4.30
CA PHE A 82 10.63 8.57 2.97
C PHE A 82 11.74 7.54 2.79
N CYS A 83 11.64 6.75 1.74
CA CYS A 83 12.58 5.67 1.44
C CYS A 83 13.10 5.81 0.01
N ILE A 84 14.35 5.38 -0.19
CA ILE A 84 14.91 5.13 -1.52
C ILE A 84 15.09 3.64 -1.70
N PHE A 85 14.99 3.16 -2.93
CA PHE A 85 15.18 1.75 -3.25
C PHE A 85 15.76 1.61 -4.66
N GLN A 86 16.69 0.67 -4.82
CA GLN A 86 17.23 0.31 -6.15
C GLN A 86 16.41 -0.79 -6.81
N ASN A 87 15.76 -1.63 -6.00
CA ASN A 87 14.96 -2.77 -6.41
C ASN A 87 13.91 -3.07 -5.34
N MET A 88 13.07 -4.08 -5.57
CA MET A 88 11.96 -4.44 -4.67
C MET A 88 12.38 -5.27 -3.44
N PHE A 89 13.68 -5.55 -3.24
CA PHE A 89 14.14 -6.36 -2.11
C PHE A 89 14.38 -5.56 -0.83
N GLY A 90 14.50 -4.23 -0.91
CA GLY A 90 14.76 -3.40 0.26
C GLY A 90 14.45 -1.93 0.03
N PHE A 91 13.87 -1.30 1.06
CA PHE A 91 13.52 0.11 1.08
C PHE A 91 14.37 0.80 2.17
N ALA A 92 15.39 1.54 1.76
CA ALA A 92 16.30 2.22 2.67
C ALA A 92 15.66 3.49 3.22
N LYS A 93 15.32 3.48 4.51
CA LYS A 93 14.75 4.60 5.25
C LYS A 93 15.71 5.79 5.22
N GLN A 94 15.19 6.97 4.87
CA GLN A 94 15.95 8.21 4.92
C GLN A 94 15.52 9.07 6.11
N PHE A 95 14.22 9.28 6.25
CA PHE A 95 13.65 10.04 7.36
C PHE A 95 12.15 9.77 7.53
N PRO A 96 11.61 9.88 8.76
CA PRO A 96 10.18 9.79 9.00
C PRO A 96 9.45 11.02 8.45
N LEU A 97 8.26 10.81 7.88
CA LEU A 97 7.39 11.91 7.47
C LEU A 97 6.75 12.52 8.71
N ARG A 98 7.02 13.80 8.94
CA ARG A 98 6.46 14.56 10.06
C ARG A 98 5.64 15.73 9.56
N ARG A 99 4.65 16.17 10.35
CA ARG A 99 4.03 17.48 10.13
C ARG A 99 5.07 18.53 10.51
N ILE A 100 5.45 19.37 9.54
CA ILE A 100 6.21 20.57 9.80
C ILE A 100 5.22 21.56 10.42
N SER A 101 5.41 21.91 11.68
CA SER A 101 4.64 23.00 12.28
C SER A 101 5.03 24.28 11.56
N SER A 102 4.07 24.96 10.94
CA SER A 102 4.31 26.32 10.43
C SER A 102 4.69 27.21 11.61
N ARG A 103 5.82 27.91 11.51
CA ARG A 103 6.00 29.17 12.24
C ARG A 103 5.20 30.26 11.56
#